data_AF-A0A6V7LUU8-F1
#
_entry.id   AF-A0A6V7LUU8-F1
#
_cell.length_a   1.000
_cell.length_b   1.000
_cell.length_c   1.000
_cell.angle_alpha   90.00
_cell.angle_beta   90.00
_cell.angle_gamma   90.00
#
_symmetry.space_group_name_H-M   'P 1'
#
loop_
_entity.id
_entity.type
_entity.pdbx_description
1 polymer ?
#
loop_
_entity_poly.entity_id
_entity_poly.type
_entity_poly.pdbx_seq_one_letter_code
_entity_poly.pdbx_strand_id
1 'polypeptide(L)' 'VLKTPTEDNWPGVTQLADYKATFPNWTTNNLASQVKPLTPDGLDLLQSMLIYNPEKRISARAALEHPYFFDLDKKKLPPT' A
#
# COMPACT_ATOMS: atom_id res chain seq x y z
N VAL A 1 -11.94 1.04 -0.38
CA VAL A 1 -10.78 0.18 -0.06
C VAL A 1 -9.83 0.93 0.85
N LEU A 2 -9.30 2.10 0.44
CA LEU A 2 -8.57 3.04 1.30
C LEU A 2 -9.41 4.30 1.60
N LYS A 3 -8.98 5.10 2.58
CA LYS A 3 -9.55 6.42 2.92
C LYS A 3 -8.97 7.53 2.03
N THR A 4 -9.66 8.67 1.92
CA THR A 4 -9.15 9.83 1.17
C THR A 4 -7.86 10.36 1.81
N PRO A 5 -6.80 10.63 1.03
CA PRO A 5 -5.58 11.19 1.56
C PRO A 5 -5.81 12.60 2.11
N THR A 6 -5.06 12.94 3.15
CA THR A 6 -5.09 14.24 3.83
C THR A 6 -3.65 14.73 3.99
N GLU A 7 -3.46 16.01 4.29
CA GLU A 7 -2.13 16.59 4.53
C GLU A 7 -1.34 15.86 5.64
N ASP A 8 -2.03 15.27 6.62
CA ASP A 8 -1.37 14.48 7.68
C ASP A 8 -0.69 13.20 7.15
N ASN A 9 -1.32 12.53 6.19
CA ASN A 9 -0.83 11.25 5.66
C ASN A 9 -0.04 11.38 4.36
N TRP A 10 -0.31 12.42 3.59
CA TRP A 10 0.40 12.81 2.39
C TRP A 10 0.53 14.34 2.32
N PRO A 11 1.61 14.90 2.91
CA PRO A 11 1.90 16.32 2.80
C PRO A 11 2.03 16.76 1.34
N GLY A 12 1.34 17.83 0.97
CA GLY A 12 1.29 18.38 -0.38
C GLY A 12 0.20 17.78 -1.28
N VAL A 13 -0.61 16.83 -0.81
CA VAL A 13 -1.66 16.21 -1.64
C VAL A 13 -2.68 17.22 -2.16
N THR A 14 -2.99 18.25 -1.38
CA THR A 14 -3.96 19.29 -1.79
C THR A 14 -3.42 20.23 -2.88
N GLN A 15 -2.10 20.21 -3.11
CA GLN A 15 -1.41 21.07 -4.07
C GLN A 15 -1.18 20.37 -5.43
N LEU A 16 -1.54 19.09 -5.55
CA LEU A 16 -1.43 18.35 -6.80
C LEU A 16 -2.39 18.95 -7.85
N ALA A 17 -1.93 19.02 -9.10
CA ALA A 17 -2.64 19.69 -10.19
C ALA A 17 -4.10 19.20 -10.37
N ASP A 18 -4.33 17.91 -10.15
CA ASP A 18 -5.64 17.27 -10.32
C ASP A 18 -6.40 17.06 -9.00
N TYR A 19 -5.88 17.54 -7.87
CA TYR A 19 -6.59 17.48 -6.60
C TYR A 19 -7.80 18.40 -6.63
N LYS A 20 -8.95 17.89 -6.20
CA LYS A 20 -10.19 18.68 -6.08
C LYS A 20 -10.79 18.48 -4.70
N ALA A 21 -11.00 19.59 -3.98
CA ALA A 21 -11.68 19.57 -2.68
C ALA A 21 -13.14 19.07 -2.75
N THR A 22 -13.72 19.03 -3.96
CA THR A 22 -15.06 18.51 -4.21
C THR A 22 -15.11 16.99 -4.37
N PHE A 23 -13.96 16.30 -4.40
CA PHE A 23 -13.96 14.84 -4.39
C PHE A 23 -14.59 14.29 -3.10
N PRO A 24 -15.29 13.14 -3.17
CA PRO A 24 -15.86 12.51 -1.99
C PRO A 24 -14.79 12.22 -0.94
N ASN A 25 -15.07 12.56 0.32
CA ASN A 25 -14.18 12.25 1.43
C ASN A 25 -14.59 10.93 2.10
N TRP A 26 -13.98 9.83 1.65
CA TRP A 26 -14.07 8.54 2.33
C TRP A 26 -13.19 8.49 3.59
N THR A 27 -13.79 8.16 4.74
CA THR A 27 -13.11 8.11 6.04
C THR A 27 -12.78 6.70 6.53
N THR A 28 -13.37 5.67 5.92
CA THR A 28 -13.20 4.28 6.33
C THR A 28 -12.18 3.55 5.46
N ASN A 29 -11.27 2.82 6.11
CA ASN A 29 -10.38 1.88 5.44
C ASN A 29 -10.93 0.47 5.60
N ASN A 30 -11.23 -0.17 4.47
CA ASN A 30 -11.81 -1.51 4.41
C ASN A 30 -10.87 -2.50 3.69
N LEU A 31 -9.59 -2.18 3.52
CA LEU A 31 -8.65 -3.00 2.74
C LEU A 31 -8.63 -4.45 3.25
N ALA A 32 -8.46 -4.65 4.55
CA ALA A 32 -8.40 -5.98 5.17
C ALA A 32 -9.65 -6.83 4.88
N SER A 33 -10.84 -6.22 4.84
CA SER A 33 -12.08 -6.95 4.55
C SER A 33 -12.26 -7.30 3.08
N GLN A 34 -11.55 -6.59 2.18
CA GLN A 34 -11.54 -6.85 0.74
C GLN A 34 -10.52 -7.91 0.34
N VAL A 35 -9.42 -8.07 1.10
CA VAL A 35 -8.34 -9.02 0.80
C VAL A 35 -8.31 -10.23 1.73
N LYS A 36 -9.49 -10.83 2.00
CA LYS A 36 -9.64 -11.96 2.94
C LYS A 36 -8.68 -13.16 2.80
N PRO A 37 -8.21 -13.57 1.59
CA PRO A 37 -7.29 -14.71 1.51
C PRO A 37 -5.84 -14.39 1.90
N LEU A 38 -5.51 -13.14 2.24
CA LEU A 38 -4.14 -12.76 2.59
C LEU A 38 -3.80 -13.13 4.03
N THR A 39 -2.57 -13.60 4.23
CA THR A 39 -1.98 -13.78 5.56
C THR A 39 -1.72 -12.42 6.23
N PRO A 40 -1.51 -12.38 7.56
CA PRO A 40 -1.14 -11.15 8.26
C PRO A 40 0.08 -10.45 7.62
N ASP A 41 1.14 -11.20 7.31
CA ASP A 41 2.35 -10.64 6.67
C ASP A 41 2.06 -10.13 5.25
N GLY A 42 1.16 -10.80 4.52
CA GLY A 42 0.75 -10.33 3.19
C GLY A 42 -0.04 -9.03 3.27
N LEU A 43 -0.91 -8.91 4.28
CA LEU A 43 -1.68 -7.69 4.51
C LEU A 43 -0.76 -6.53 4.92
N ASP A 44 0.25 -6.79 5.75
CA ASP A 44 1.25 -5.79 6.16
C ASP A 44 2.09 -5.29 4.97
N LEU A 45 2.59 -6.21 4.13
CA LEU A 45 3.30 -5.87 2.90
C LEU A 45 2.43 -5.02 1.97
N LEU A 46 1.17 -5.44 1.77
CA LEU A 46 0.24 -4.74 0.89
C LEU A 46 -0.07 -3.33 1.41
N GLN A 47 -0.24 -3.17 2.72
CA GLN A 47 -0.43 -1.84 3.32
C GLN A 47 0.79 -0.95 3.10
N SER A 48 1.99 -1.51 3.24
CA SER A 48 3.26 -0.79 3.01
C SER A 48 3.45 -0.38 1.54
N MET A 49 2.94 -1.18 0.59
CA MET A 49 2.93 -0.86 -0.84
C MET A 49 1.89 0.19 -1.22
N LEU A 50 0.79 0.31 -0.46
CA LEU A 50 -0.33 1.20 -0.76
C LEU A 50 -0.29 2.53 0.03
N ILE A 51 0.84 2.86 0.67
CA ILE A 51 1.03 4.15 1.33
C ILE A 51 0.89 5.28 0.29
N TYR A 52 0.04 6.27 0.62
CA TYR A 52 -0.26 7.42 -0.24
C TYR A 52 0.99 8.22 -0.58
N ASN A 53 1.71 8.70 0.44
CA ASN A 53 2.96 9.42 0.25
C ASN A 53 4.01 8.51 -0.42
N PRO A 54 4.44 8.82 -1.66
CA PRO A 54 5.41 8.00 -2.38
C PRO A 54 6.75 7.85 -1.65
N GLU A 55 7.19 8.87 -0.90
CA GLU A 55 8.45 8.85 -0.16
C GLU A 55 8.45 7.87 1.01
N LYS A 56 7.26 7.59 1.56
CA LYS A 56 7.08 6.65 2.67
C LYS A 56 6.73 5.24 2.19
N ARG A 57 6.45 5.05 0.90
CA ARG A 57 6.06 3.76 0.33
C ARG A 57 7.26 2.82 0.31
N ILE A 58 7.02 1.54 0.64
CA ILE A 58 8.08 0.52 0.60
C ILE A 58 8.70 0.44 -0.79
N SER A 59 10.04 0.40 -0.86
CA SER A 59 10.75 0.19 -2.13
C SER A 59 10.63 -1.26 -2.58
N ALA A 60 10.76 -1.52 -3.89
CA ALA A 60 10.77 -2.89 -4.41
C ALA A 60 11.87 -3.75 -3.75
N ARG A 61 13.04 -3.17 -3.50
CA ARG A 61 14.14 -3.85 -2.80
C ARG A 61 13.75 -4.26 -1.39
N ALA A 62 13.19 -3.35 -0.60
CA ALA A 62 12.76 -3.64 0.77
C ALA A 62 11.59 -4.64 0.81
N ALA A 63 10.68 -4.56 -0.17
CA ALA A 63 9.57 -5.50 -0.30
C ALA A 63 10.04 -6.95 -0.51
N LEU A 64 11.13 -7.17 -1.26
CA LEU A 64 11.71 -8.50 -1.45
C LEU A 64 12.32 -9.10 -0.17
N GLU A 65 12.64 -8.25 0.81
CA GLU A 65 13.17 -8.64 2.13
C GLU A 65 12.06 -8.77 3.20
N HIS A 66 10.79 -8.62 2.81
CA HIS A 66 9.65 -8.68 3.73
C HIS A 66 9.37 -10.11 4.22
N PRO A 67 8.96 -10.30 5.50
CA PRO A 67 8.61 -11.62 6.06
C PRO A 67 7.64 -12.45 5.22
N TYR A 68 6.75 -11.78 4.50
CA TYR A 68 5.80 -12.40 3.57
C TYR A 68 6.44 -13.32 2.52
N PHE A 69 7.71 -13.11 2.16
CA PHE A 69 8.42 -13.94 1.18
C PHE A 69 9.42 -14.93 1.79
N PHE A 70 9.46 -15.09 3.11
CA PHE A 70 10.46 -15.94 3.76
C PHE A 70 10.24 -17.44 3.52
N ASP A 71 9.00 -17.86 3.27
CA ASP A 71 8.63 -19.23 2.92
C ASP A 71 8.54 -19.47 1.39
N LEU A 72 8.85 -18.45 0.58
CA LEU A 72 8.79 -18.53 -0.87
C LEU A 72 9.91 -19.44 -1.42
N ASP A 73 9.52 -20.51 -2.10
CA ASP A 73 10.46 -21.37 -2.82
C ASP A 73 10.95 -20.70 -4.11
N LYS A 74 12.12 -20.05 -4.01
CA LYS A 74 12.77 -19.34 -5.12
C LYS A 74 13.14 -20.23 -6.31
N LYS A 75 13.18 -21.56 -6.14
CA LYS A 75 13.46 -22.50 -7.23
C LYS A 75 12.30 -22.67 -8.20
N LYS A 76 11.09 -22.32 -7.77
CA LYS A 76 9.85 -22.38 -8.58
C LYS A 76 9.58 -21.09 -9.35
N LEU A 77 10.42 -20.06 -9.17
CA LEU A 77 10.25 -18.80 -9.86
C LEU A 77 10.66 -18.95 -11.33
N PRO A 78 9.95 -18.27 -12.26
CA PRO A 78 10.38 -18.24 -13.65
C PRO A 78 11.78 -17.63 -13.77
N PRO A 79 12.60 -18.07 -14.74
CA PRO A 79 13.92 -17.49 -14.96
C PRO A 79 13.78 -16.00 -15.30
N THR A 80 14.58 -15.18 -14.62
CA THR A 80 14.73 -13.74 -14.85
C THR A 80 15.64 -13.44 -16.02
#